data_AF-A0A2J6WCS1-F1
#
_entry.id   AF-A0A2J6WCS1-F1
#
_cell.length_a   1.000
_cell.length_b   1.000
_cell.length_c   1.000
_cell.angle_alpha   90.00
_cell.angle_beta   90.00
_cell.angle_gamma   90.00
#
_symmetry.space_group_name_H-M   'P 1'
#
loop_
_entity.id
_entity.type
_entity.pdbx_description
1 polymer ?
#
loop_
_entity_poly.entity_id
_entity_poly.type
_entity_poly.pdbx_seq_one_letter_code
_entity_poly.pdbx_strand_id
1 'polypeptide(L)'
;MQISTKEVISLIGLTSVIFLIAPMFLILYVLSYNRRKKQHRDDTILMQKNFETELLKTQMEVQEQTLKTVAYDLHDNIGQLLSLTTITLSSVDVTDTKNTAEKLALVEDLTMRSIKEVKALSRLLHGEEIVSRGLASAINFELEWLRRSDKFEVVFNYDHDLSQLDNAKETILFRLFQEIINNIIQHARATAIHINLNQVNGACILEITDNGTGFNVEEALSRKSGMGLHNMVKRSAMINGTASIRSTPGKGSTITIQIPNL
;
A
#
# COMPACT_ATOMS: atom_id res chain seq x y z
N MET A 1 64.70 -51.63 -32.87
CA MET A 1 63.80 -52.16 -31.82
C MET A 1 62.61 -52.77 -32.56
N GLN A 2 62.57 -54.10 -32.74
CA GLN A 2 61.47 -54.81 -33.42
C GLN A 2 60.41 -55.16 -32.37
N ILE A 3 59.20 -54.63 -32.54
CA ILE A 3 58.05 -54.92 -31.68
C ILE A 3 57.57 -56.35 -31.97
N SER A 4 57.29 -57.15 -30.93
CA SER A 4 56.88 -58.55 -31.07
C SER A 4 55.43 -58.65 -31.56
N THR A 5 55.13 -59.54 -32.50
CA THR A 5 53.78 -59.73 -33.06
C THR A 5 52.71 -59.98 -31.99
N LYS A 6 53.09 -60.60 -30.86
CA LYS A 6 52.21 -60.82 -29.71
C LYS A 6 51.81 -59.52 -29.00
N GLU A 7 52.71 -58.55 -28.92
CA GLU A 7 52.45 -57.22 -28.32
C GLU A 7 51.46 -56.43 -29.17
N VAL A 8 51.60 -56.51 -30.50
CA VAL A 8 50.68 -55.86 -31.45
C VAL A 8 49.27 -56.43 -31.34
N ILE A 9 49.12 -57.76 -31.26
CA ILE A 9 47.81 -58.41 -31.11
C ILE A 9 47.15 -58.04 -29.78
N SER A 10 47.91 -58.01 -28.67
CA SER A 10 47.39 -57.62 -27.36
C SER A 10 46.93 -56.16 -27.33
N LEU A 11 47.68 -55.25 -27.98
CA LEU A 11 47.32 -53.84 -28.09
C LEU A 11 46.03 -53.64 -28.88
N ILE A 12 45.90 -54.30 -30.05
CA ILE A 12 44.70 -54.22 -30.88
C ILE A 12 43.47 -54.71 -30.11
N GLY A 13 43.59 -55.84 -29.39
CA GLY A 13 42.51 -56.35 -28.54
C GLY A 13 42.07 -55.35 -27.47
N LEU A 14 43.03 -54.74 -26.76
CA LEU A 14 42.73 -53.75 -25.72
C LEU A 14 42.03 -52.50 -26.29
N THR A 15 42.52 -51.97 -27.41
CA THR A 15 41.91 -50.81 -28.07
C THR A 15 40.50 -51.10 -28.57
N SER A 16 40.25 -52.31 -29.08
CA SER A 16 38.92 -52.72 -29.56
C SER A 16 37.91 -52.83 -28.41
N VAL A 17 38.34 -53.34 -27.26
CA VAL A 17 37.51 -53.41 -26.05
C VAL A 17 37.17 -52.01 -25.53
N ILE A 18 38.15 -51.11 -25.46
CA ILE A 18 37.93 -49.72 -25.05
C ILE A 18 36.95 -49.03 -26.01
N PHE A 19 37.13 -49.24 -27.32
CA PHE A 19 36.27 -48.65 -28.35
C PHE A 19 34.82 -49.12 -28.26
N LEU A 20 34.56 -50.35 -27.79
CA LEU A 20 33.20 -50.87 -27.57
C LEU A 20 32.57 -50.39 -26.25
N ILE A 21 33.36 -50.25 -25.18
CA ILE A 21 32.84 -49.88 -23.85
C ILE A 21 32.65 -48.38 -23.70
N ALA A 22 33.55 -47.57 -24.28
CA ALA A 22 33.51 -46.11 -24.12
C ALA A 22 32.19 -45.46 -24.60
N PRO A 23 31.59 -45.85 -25.74
CA PRO A 23 30.29 -45.33 -26.17
C PRO A 23 29.17 -45.71 -25.20
N MET A 24 29.17 -46.95 -24.70
CA MET A 24 28.16 -47.42 -23.74
C MET A 24 28.24 -46.66 -22.41
N PHE A 25 29.46 -46.43 -21.90
CA PHE A 25 29.68 -45.59 -20.72
C PHE A 25 29.23 -44.14 -20.95
N LEU A 26 29.58 -43.55 -22.11
CA LEU A 26 29.16 -42.20 -22.49
C LEU A 26 27.63 -42.09 -22.53
N ILE A 27 26.94 -43.05 -23.14
CA ILE A 27 25.47 -43.08 -23.19
C ILE A 27 24.88 -43.15 -21.79
N LEU A 28 25.36 -44.05 -20.92
CA LEU A 28 24.88 -44.17 -19.53
C LEU A 28 25.13 -42.90 -18.72
N TYR A 29 26.28 -42.26 -18.90
CA TYR A 29 26.61 -40.98 -18.27
C TYR A 29 25.65 -39.88 -18.71
N VAL A 30 25.41 -39.73 -20.02
CA VAL A 30 24.49 -38.72 -20.59
C VAL A 30 23.05 -38.97 -20.12
N LEU A 31 22.58 -40.22 -20.09
CA LEU A 31 21.24 -40.55 -19.60
C LEU A 31 21.10 -40.23 -18.10
N SER A 32 22.12 -40.55 -17.30
CA SER A 32 22.14 -40.25 -15.86
C SER A 32 22.17 -38.75 -15.60
N TYR A 33 22.98 -38.01 -16.36
CA TYR A 33 23.05 -36.56 -16.31
C TYR A 33 21.71 -35.91 -16.68
N ASN A 34 21.09 -36.35 -17.78
CA ASN A 34 19.79 -35.85 -18.23
C ASN A 34 18.67 -36.16 -17.24
N ARG A 35 18.69 -37.33 -16.59
CA ARG A 35 17.74 -37.68 -15.53
C ARG A 35 17.86 -36.74 -14.33
N ARG A 36 19.07 -36.50 -13.83
CA ARG A 36 19.32 -35.57 -12.72
C ARG A 36 18.89 -34.15 -13.08
N LYS A 37 19.24 -33.69 -14.29
CA LYS A 37 18.84 -32.38 -14.79
C LYS A 37 17.31 -32.24 -14.88
N LYS A 38 16.60 -33.28 -15.30
CA LYS A 38 15.15 -33.30 -15.33
C LYS A 38 14.54 -33.22 -13.93
N GLN A 39 15.04 -34.02 -12.98
CA GLN A 39 14.58 -33.99 -11.59
C GLN A 39 14.73 -32.61 -10.97
N HIS A 40 15.90 -31.97 -11.09
CA HIS A 40 16.10 -30.61 -10.58
C HIS A 40 15.12 -29.59 -11.21
N ARG A 41 14.82 -29.74 -12.50
CA ARG A 41 13.85 -28.88 -13.17
C ARG A 41 12.44 -29.12 -12.65
N ASP A 42 12.05 -30.37 -12.46
CA ASP A 42 10.74 -30.75 -11.92
C ASP A 42 10.59 -30.27 -10.46
N ASP A 43 11.64 -30.40 -9.63
CA ASP A 43 11.69 -29.91 -8.25
C ASP A 43 11.57 -28.37 -8.19
N THR A 44 12.26 -27.67 -9.10
CA THR A 44 12.20 -26.20 -9.18
C THR A 44 10.80 -25.73 -9.57
N ILE A 45 10.18 -26.38 -10.56
CA ILE A 45 8.80 -26.08 -10.98
C ILE A 45 7.82 -26.36 -9.83
N LEU A 46 7.99 -27.47 -9.12
CA LEU A 46 7.15 -27.80 -7.97
C LEU A 46 7.30 -26.76 -6.86
N MET A 47 8.53 -26.34 -6.56
CA MET A 47 8.80 -25.31 -5.55
C MET A 47 8.19 -23.96 -5.94
N GLN A 48 8.28 -23.56 -7.21
CA GLN A 48 7.62 -22.35 -7.73
C GLN A 48 6.10 -22.43 -7.59
N LYS A 49 5.48 -23.55 -7.97
CA LYS A 49 4.04 -23.76 -7.82
C LYS A 49 3.58 -23.72 -6.37
N ASN A 50 4.33 -24.36 -5.47
CA ASN A 50 4.01 -24.34 -4.05
C ASN A 50 4.11 -22.92 -3.49
N PHE A 51 5.14 -22.17 -3.89
CA PHE A 51 5.30 -20.77 -3.49
C PHE A 51 4.16 -19.88 -4.02
N GLU A 52 3.78 -20.03 -5.29
CA GLU A 52 2.65 -19.30 -5.88
C GLU A 52 1.32 -19.64 -5.18
N THR A 53 1.10 -20.91 -4.84
CA THR A 53 -0.08 -21.36 -4.11
C THR A 53 -0.11 -20.77 -2.70
N GLU A 54 1.02 -20.74 -2.00
CA GLU A 54 1.13 -20.17 -0.67
C GLU A 54 0.92 -18.65 -0.67
N LEU A 55 1.42 -17.95 -1.69
CA LEU A 55 1.15 -16.52 -1.90
C LEU A 55 -0.33 -16.26 -2.11
N LEU A 56 -0.99 -17.01 -3.00
CA LEU A 56 -2.43 -16.89 -3.26
C LEU A 56 -3.24 -17.15 -1.98
N LYS A 57 -2.88 -18.20 -1.24
CA LYS A 57 -3.52 -18.53 0.03
C LYS A 57 -3.36 -17.40 1.05
N THR A 58 -2.15 -16.87 1.20
CA THR A 58 -1.87 -15.73 2.08
C THR A 58 -2.69 -14.49 1.68
N GLN A 59 -2.78 -14.20 0.38
CA GLN A 59 -3.59 -13.09 -0.13
C GLN A 59 -5.07 -13.28 0.20
N MET A 60 -5.60 -14.48 0.00
CA MET A 60 -6.99 -14.82 0.35
C MET A 60 -7.23 -14.68 1.86
N GLU A 61 -6.33 -15.19 2.70
CA GLU A 61 -6.45 -15.07 4.17
C GLU A 61 -6.41 -13.60 4.62
N VAL A 62 -5.53 -12.78 4.04
CA VAL A 62 -5.48 -11.33 4.29
C VAL A 62 -6.78 -10.65 3.84
N GLN A 63 -7.32 -11.02 2.69
CA GLN A 63 -8.58 -10.48 2.18
C GLN A 63 -9.77 -10.87 3.06
N GLU A 64 -9.88 -12.13 3.46
CA GLU A 64 -10.93 -12.61 4.37
C GLU A 64 -10.86 -11.91 5.73
N GLN A 65 -9.64 -11.76 6.27
CA GLN A 65 -9.45 -11.04 7.53
C GLN A 65 -9.85 -9.58 7.41
N THR A 66 -9.50 -8.93 6.30
CA THR A 66 -9.89 -7.54 6.01
C THR A 66 -11.41 -7.41 5.92
N LEU A 67 -12.09 -8.31 5.21
CA LEU A 67 -13.55 -8.34 5.11
C LEU A 67 -14.22 -8.56 6.48
N LYS A 68 -13.66 -9.43 7.33
CA LYS A 68 -14.14 -9.64 8.70
C LYS A 68 -13.99 -8.37 9.55
N THR A 69 -12.84 -7.70 9.48
CA THR A 69 -12.64 -6.42 10.18
C THR A 69 -13.61 -5.36 9.69
N VAL A 70 -13.83 -5.26 8.37
CA VAL A 70 -14.82 -4.34 7.78
C VAL A 70 -16.23 -4.64 8.28
N ALA A 71 -16.63 -5.92 8.32
CA ALA A 71 -17.94 -6.32 8.83
C ALA A 71 -18.11 -5.98 10.32
N TYR A 72 -17.05 -6.16 11.11
CA TYR A 72 -17.03 -5.78 12.53
C TYR A 72 -17.19 -4.27 12.72
N ASP A 73 -16.40 -3.45 12.01
CA ASP A 73 -16.49 -1.99 12.08
C ASP A 73 -17.85 -1.47 11.62
N LEU A 74 -18.45 -2.10 10.59
CA LEU A 74 -19.78 -1.78 10.11
C LEU A 74 -20.84 -2.05 11.18
N HIS A 75 -20.79 -3.23 11.81
CA HIS A 75 -21.77 -3.63 12.82
C HIS A 75 -21.65 -2.79 14.09
N ASP A 76 -20.44 -2.64 14.62
CA ASP A 76 -20.22 -1.99 15.90
C ASP A 76 -20.34 -0.47 15.82
N ASN A 77 -19.77 0.19 14.81
CA ASN A 77 -19.84 1.65 14.75
C ASN A 77 -21.12 2.14 14.07
N ILE A 78 -21.37 1.69 12.84
CA ILE A 78 -22.50 2.20 12.04
C ILE A 78 -23.81 1.58 12.52
N GLY A 79 -23.82 0.27 12.82
CA GLY A 79 -25.00 -0.42 13.32
C GLY A 79 -25.51 0.17 14.64
N GLN A 80 -24.62 0.42 15.60
CA GLN A 80 -25.01 1.04 16.89
C GLN A 80 -25.54 2.47 16.72
N LEU A 81 -24.90 3.29 15.88
CA LEU A 81 -25.38 4.66 15.61
C LEU A 81 -26.77 4.65 14.98
N LEU A 82 -27.02 3.77 14.01
CA LEU A 82 -28.33 3.65 13.36
C LEU A 82 -29.40 3.07 14.31
N SER A 83 -29.04 2.12 15.18
CA SER A 83 -29.93 1.62 16.24
C SER A 83 -30.31 2.74 17.21
N LEU A 84 -29.35 3.52 17.68
CA LEU A 84 -29.62 4.67 18.54
C LEU A 84 -30.49 5.71 17.82
N THR A 85 -30.20 6.00 16.56
CA THR A 85 -31.01 6.89 15.71
C THR A 85 -32.47 6.42 15.67
N THR A 86 -32.68 5.13 15.44
CA THR A 86 -34.02 4.51 15.39
C THR A 86 -34.74 4.60 16.73
N ILE A 87 -34.05 4.33 17.84
CA ILE A 87 -34.60 4.44 19.20
C ILE A 87 -34.99 5.90 19.52
N THR A 88 -34.10 6.85 19.24
CA THR A 88 -34.35 8.28 19.47
C THR A 88 -35.55 8.75 18.66
N LEU A 89 -35.62 8.39 17.36
CA LEU A 89 -36.74 8.76 16.49
C LEU A 89 -38.07 8.14 16.96
N SER A 90 -38.06 6.88 17.39
CA SER A 90 -39.24 6.19 17.94
C SER A 90 -39.74 6.80 19.24
N SER A 91 -38.89 7.52 19.96
CA SER A 91 -39.22 8.19 21.22
C SER A 91 -39.75 9.62 21.04
N VAL A 92 -39.83 10.13 19.81
CA VAL A 92 -40.31 11.49 19.52
C VAL A 92 -41.81 11.59 19.83
N ASP A 93 -42.18 12.54 20.68
CA ASP A 93 -43.57 12.87 20.99
C ASP A 93 -43.91 14.25 20.41
N VAL A 94 -44.63 14.24 19.30
CA VAL A 94 -45.05 15.45 18.54
C VAL A 94 -45.90 16.43 19.33
N THR A 95 -46.43 16.03 20.50
CA THR A 95 -47.19 16.92 21.38
C THR A 95 -46.28 17.78 22.28
N ASP A 96 -45.03 17.36 22.51
CA ASP A 96 -44.00 18.12 23.23
C ASP A 96 -43.02 18.75 22.22
N THR A 97 -43.35 19.97 21.80
CA THR A 97 -42.62 20.70 20.75
C THR A 97 -41.16 20.99 21.11
N LYS A 98 -40.83 21.21 22.39
CA LYS A 98 -39.46 21.51 22.81
C LYS A 98 -38.58 20.25 22.81
N ASN A 99 -39.09 19.16 23.38
CA ASN A 99 -38.40 17.88 23.43
C ASN A 99 -38.29 17.24 22.03
N THR A 100 -39.29 17.44 21.17
CA THR A 100 -39.24 17.04 19.75
C THR A 100 -38.08 17.70 19.01
N ALA A 101 -37.87 19.01 19.19
CA ALA A 101 -36.79 19.74 18.52
C ALA A 101 -35.41 19.22 18.94
N GLU A 102 -35.19 18.98 20.24
CA GLU A 102 -33.94 18.43 20.77
C GLU A 102 -33.67 17.00 20.25
N LYS A 103 -34.69 16.15 20.22
CA LYS A 103 -34.57 14.77 19.71
C LYS A 103 -34.33 14.73 18.20
N LEU A 104 -34.96 15.61 17.42
CA LEU A 104 -34.71 15.70 15.97
C LEU A 104 -33.28 16.17 15.68
N ALA A 105 -32.77 17.14 16.44
CA ALA A 105 -31.37 17.57 16.32
C ALA A 105 -30.40 16.42 16.65
N LEU A 106 -30.71 15.60 17.66
CA LEU A 106 -29.92 14.41 17.98
C LEU A 106 -29.97 13.35 16.87
N VAL A 107 -31.14 13.10 16.27
CA VAL A 107 -31.29 12.19 15.11
C VAL A 107 -30.45 12.67 13.93
N GLU A 108 -30.44 13.97 13.66
CA GLU A 108 -29.61 14.57 12.61
C GLU A 108 -28.12 14.37 12.88
N ASP A 109 -27.65 14.63 14.11
CA ASP A 109 -26.25 14.39 14.51
C ASP A 109 -25.85 12.91 14.34
N LEU A 110 -26.66 11.98 14.85
CA LEU A 110 -26.38 10.54 14.76
C LEU A 110 -26.37 10.06 13.30
N THR A 111 -27.26 10.58 12.47
CA THR A 111 -27.29 10.29 11.02
C THR A 111 -26.04 10.81 10.35
N MET A 112 -25.63 12.04 10.64
CA MET A 112 -24.43 12.66 10.08
C MET A 112 -23.16 11.91 10.47
N ARG A 113 -23.09 11.45 11.73
CA ARG A 113 -22.01 10.58 12.23
C ARG A 113 -21.98 9.23 11.52
N SER A 114 -23.14 8.60 11.31
CA SER A 114 -23.25 7.34 10.56
C SER A 114 -22.75 7.49 9.12
N ILE A 115 -23.16 8.56 8.44
CA ILE A 115 -22.69 8.89 7.09
C ILE A 115 -21.17 9.09 7.06
N LYS A 116 -20.60 9.73 8.09
CA LYS A 116 -19.16 9.96 8.21
C LYS A 116 -18.40 8.64 8.33
N GLU A 117 -18.86 7.71 9.17
CA GLU A 117 -18.24 6.39 9.35
C GLU A 117 -18.32 5.55 8.08
N VAL A 118 -19.47 5.51 7.39
CA VAL A 118 -19.62 4.81 6.11
C VAL A 118 -18.64 5.37 5.06
N LYS A 119 -18.47 6.70 5.01
CA LYS A 119 -17.52 7.33 4.09
C LYS A 119 -16.07 7.03 4.44
N ALA A 120 -15.73 7.00 5.73
CA ALA A 120 -14.38 6.63 6.18
C ALA A 120 -14.05 5.18 5.77
N LEU A 121 -14.98 4.26 6.00
CA LEU A 121 -14.84 2.84 5.61
C LEU A 121 -14.77 2.67 4.08
N SER A 122 -15.58 3.42 3.33
CA SER A 122 -15.53 3.42 1.87
C SER A 122 -14.16 3.83 1.31
N ARG A 123 -13.46 4.77 1.95
CA ARG A 123 -12.11 5.19 1.51
C ARG A 123 -11.04 4.16 1.77
N LEU A 124 -11.16 3.42 2.87
CA LEU A 124 -10.25 2.31 3.16
C LEU A 124 -10.34 1.25 2.05
N LEU A 125 -11.55 1.02 1.54
CA LEU A 125 -11.85 0.00 0.52
C LEU A 125 -11.59 0.46 -0.92
N HIS A 126 -11.88 1.71 -1.28
CA HIS A 126 -11.80 2.19 -2.67
C HIS A 126 -10.51 2.95 -3.02
N GLY A 127 -9.57 3.12 -2.09
CA GLY A 127 -8.36 3.90 -2.32
C GLY A 127 -7.57 3.50 -3.57
N GLU A 128 -7.54 2.21 -3.91
CA GLU A 128 -6.82 1.70 -5.10
C GLU A 128 -7.60 1.93 -6.41
N GLU A 129 -8.92 1.80 -6.38
CA GLU A 129 -9.77 2.03 -7.56
C GLU A 129 -9.82 3.51 -7.96
N ILE A 130 -9.77 4.41 -6.97
CA ILE A 130 -9.78 5.86 -7.22
C ILE A 130 -8.41 6.32 -7.76
N VAL A 131 -7.31 5.73 -7.29
CA VAL A 131 -5.97 5.98 -7.84
C VAL A 131 -5.88 5.58 -9.32
N SER A 132 -6.59 4.54 -9.76
CA SER A 132 -6.64 4.17 -11.19
C SER A 132 -7.21 5.26 -12.11
N ARG A 133 -7.90 6.27 -11.54
CA ARG A 133 -8.41 7.45 -12.26
C ARG A 133 -7.44 8.64 -12.27
N GLY A 134 -6.25 8.48 -11.68
CA GLY A 134 -5.18 9.47 -11.56
C GLY A 134 -5.08 10.09 -10.17
N LEU A 135 -3.83 10.27 -9.70
CA LEU A 135 -3.50 10.79 -8.37
C LEU A 135 -4.20 12.11 -8.00
N ALA A 136 -4.24 13.09 -8.91
CA ALA A 136 -4.88 14.38 -8.64
C ALA A 136 -6.39 14.24 -8.39
N SER A 137 -7.06 13.37 -9.16
CA SER A 137 -8.48 13.06 -8.95
C SER A 137 -8.70 12.36 -7.61
N ALA A 138 -7.82 11.43 -7.24
CA ALA A 138 -7.90 10.73 -5.97
C ALA A 138 -7.73 11.67 -4.77
N ILE A 139 -6.76 12.57 -4.83
CA ILE A 139 -6.57 13.60 -3.81
C ILE A 139 -7.79 14.51 -3.74
N ASN A 140 -8.29 15.02 -4.87
CA ASN A 140 -9.44 15.91 -4.85
C ASN A 140 -10.69 15.25 -4.24
N PHE A 141 -10.94 13.98 -4.58
CA PHE A 141 -12.03 13.19 -3.99
C PHE A 141 -11.85 13.02 -2.47
N GLU A 142 -10.64 12.69 -2.01
CA GLU A 142 -10.32 12.58 -0.59
C GLU A 142 -10.43 13.93 0.13
N LEU A 143 -10.35 15.08 -0.54
CA LEU A 143 -10.51 16.39 0.09
C LEU A 143 -11.97 16.87 0.17
N GLU A 144 -12.89 16.31 -0.61
CA GLU A 144 -14.28 16.78 -0.65
C GLU A 144 -14.96 16.76 0.71
N TRP A 145 -14.71 15.73 1.52
CA TRP A 145 -15.33 15.64 2.84
C TRP A 145 -14.72 16.61 3.86
N LEU A 146 -13.41 16.90 3.73
CA LEU A 146 -12.74 17.89 4.58
C LEU A 146 -13.33 19.26 4.32
N ARG A 147 -13.49 19.62 3.04
CA ARG A 147 -14.16 20.84 2.61
C ARG A 147 -15.59 20.92 3.13
N ARG A 148 -16.33 19.81 3.11
CA ARG A 148 -17.71 19.74 3.63
C ARG A 148 -17.84 19.74 5.15
N SER A 149 -16.74 19.63 5.90
CA SER A 149 -16.79 19.61 7.35
C SER A 149 -16.90 21.00 7.98
N ASP A 150 -16.70 22.07 7.18
CA ASP A 150 -16.60 23.48 7.59
C ASP A 150 -15.58 23.77 8.71
N LYS A 151 -14.76 22.78 9.10
CA LYS A 151 -13.72 22.89 10.13
C LYS A 151 -12.36 23.30 9.59
N PHE A 152 -12.14 23.10 8.29
CA PHE A 152 -10.85 23.32 7.65
C PHE A 152 -11.04 24.11 6.36
N GLU A 153 -10.24 25.17 6.21
CA GLU A 153 -10.01 25.78 4.91
C GLU A 153 -9.02 24.91 4.13
N VAL A 154 -9.46 24.31 3.01
CA VAL A 154 -8.65 23.36 2.24
C VAL A 154 -8.45 23.86 0.82
N VAL A 155 -7.20 24.22 0.51
CA VAL A 155 -6.77 24.64 -0.83
C VAL A 155 -5.97 23.51 -1.46
N PHE A 156 -6.35 23.11 -2.67
CA PHE A 156 -5.62 22.12 -3.47
C PHE A 156 -5.32 22.68 -4.85
N ASN A 157 -4.03 22.82 -5.16
CA ASN A 157 -3.53 23.20 -6.46
C ASN A 157 -2.78 22.03 -7.08
N TYR A 158 -2.94 21.82 -8.38
CA TYR A 158 -2.20 20.81 -9.10
C TYR A 158 -1.95 21.21 -10.56
N ASP A 159 -0.82 20.79 -11.10
CA ASP A 159 -0.52 20.93 -12.52
C ASP A 159 -1.45 20.01 -13.34
N HIS A 160 -2.02 20.51 -14.44
CA HIS A 160 -2.90 19.69 -15.29
C HIS A 160 -2.13 18.73 -16.21
N ASP A 161 -0.83 18.95 -16.38
CA ASP A 161 0.05 18.14 -17.23
C ASP A 161 1.06 17.36 -16.36
N LEU A 162 0.52 16.58 -15.42
CA LEU A 162 1.33 15.62 -14.66
C LEU A 162 1.63 14.44 -15.57
N SER A 163 2.90 14.28 -15.96
CA SER A 163 3.30 13.05 -16.66
C SER A 163 3.12 11.86 -15.71
N GLN A 164 2.44 10.82 -16.23
CA GLN A 164 1.94 9.70 -15.43
C GLN A 164 3.09 9.01 -14.68
N LEU A 165 2.94 8.93 -13.36
CA LEU A 165 3.70 8.00 -12.55
C LEU A 165 3.17 6.59 -12.83
N ASP A 166 4.00 5.57 -12.59
CA ASP A 166 3.50 4.19 -12.55
C ASP A 166 2.42 4.05 -11.45
N ASN A 167 1.40 3.21 -11.69
CA ASN A 167 0.26 3.00 -10.79
C ASN A 167 0.70 2.63 -9.37
N ALA A 168 1.78 1.86 -9.23
CA ALA A 168 2.35 1.51 -7.93
C ALA A 168 2.89 2.74 -7.19
N LYS A 169 3.58 3.65 -7.89
CA LYS A 169 4.08 4.91 -7.34
C LYS A 169 2.93 5.84 -6.95
N GLU A 170 1.89 5.95 -7.79
CA GLU A 170 0.70 6.75 -7.48
C GLU A 170 -0.03 6.23 -6.23
N THR A 171 -0.18 4.91 -6.13
CA THR A 171 -0.85 4.28 -4.98
C THR A 171 -0.10 4.57 -3.69
N ILE A 172 1.23 4.41 -3.68
CA ILE A 172 2.04 4.68 -2.48
C ILE A 172 2.03 6.18 -2.14
N LEU A 173 2.12 7.07 -3.14
CA LEU A 173 2.03 8.52 -2.90
C LEU A 173 0.67 8.92 -2.33
N PHE A 174 -0.42 8.32 -2.83
CA PHE A 174 -1.76 8.55 -2.29
C PHE A 174 -1.91 8.05 -0.85
N ARG A 175 -1.33 6.88 -0.51
CA ARG A 175 -1.32 6.37 0.87
C ARG A 175 -0.51 7.29 1.81
N LEU A 176 0.62 7.83 1.34
CA LEU A 176 1.39 8.83 2.09
C LEU A 176 0.59 10.11 2.31
N PHE A 177 -0.10 10.59 1.29
CA PHE A 177 -1.02 11.73 1.40
C PHE A 177 -2.08 11.50 2.48
N GLN A 178 -2.75 10.32 2.47
CA GLN A 178 -3.76 9.98 3.48
C GLN A 178 -3.17 9.97 4.91
N GLU A 179 -1.97 9.42 5.08
CA GLU A 179 -1.28 9.38 6.37
C GLU A 179 -0.96 10.80 6.88
N ILE A 180 -0.51 11.69 6.00
CA ILE A 180 -0.21 13.09 6.34
C ILE A 180 -1.49 13.84 6.74
N ILE A 181 -2.55 13.74 5.93
CA ILE A 181 -3.84 14.39 6.22
C ILE A 181 -4.40 13.90 7.56
N ASN A 182 -4.34 12.59 7.81
CA ASN A 182 -4.80 12.03 9.08
C ASN A 182 -3.99 12.60 10.28
N ASN A 183 -2.67 12.72 10.14
CA ASN A 183 -1.84 13.33 11.19
C ASN A 183 -2.22 14.78 11.46
N ILE A 184 -2.52 15.57 10.43
CA ILE A 184 -2.98 16.95 10.59
C ILE A 184 -4.30 17.00 11.36
N ILE A 185 -5.28 16.17 10.96
CA ILE A 185 -6.60 16.10 11.58
C ILE A 185 -6.51 15.71 13.07
N GLN A 186 -5.68 14.71 13.39
CA GLN A 186 -5.61 14.15 14.74
C GLN A 186 -4.73 14.97 15.69
N HIS A 187 -3.68 15.61 15.18
CA HIS A 187 -2.62 16.16 16.04
C HIS A 187 -2.37 17.66 15.86
N ALA A 188 -2.57 18.22 14.68
CA ALA A 188 -2.10 19.58 14.40
C ALA A 188 -3.02 20.69 14.96
N ARG A 189 -4.30 20.39 15.24
CA ARG A 189 -5.31 21.44 15.54
C ARG A 189 -5.31 22.58 14.50
N ALA A 190 -5.01 22.24 13.25
CA ALA A 190 -4.95 23.19 12.14
C ALA A 190 -6.36 23.68 11.78
N THR A 191 -6.44 24.89 11.23
CA THR A 191 -7.67 25.44 10.64
C THR A 191 -7.57 25.60 9.13
N ALA A 192 -6.35 25.57 8.57
CA ALA A 192 -6.10 25.65 7.14
C ALA A 192 -5.08 24.59 6.70
N ILE A 193 -5.33 24.01 5.52
CA ILE A 193 -4.49 23.00 4.88
C ILE A 193 -4.30 23.40 3.41
N HIS A 194 -3.05 23.54 2.99
CA HIS A 194 -2.65 23.84 1.62
C HIS A 194 -1.94 22.64 1.02
N ILE A 195 -2.40 22.20 -0.15
CA ILE A 195 -1.85 21.04 -0.85
C ILE A 195 -1.48 21.48 -2.26
N ASN A 196 -0.24 21.22 -2.65
CA ASN A 196 0.26 21.48 -3.99
C ASN A 196 0.81 20.17 -4.58
N LEU A 197 0.32 19.80 -5.78
CA LEU A 197 0.81 18.64 -6.54
C LEU A 197 1.34 19.12 -7.89
N ASN A 198 2.65 19.26 -8.00
CA ASN A 198 3.27 19.87 -9.16
C ASN A 198 4.33 18.95 -9.76
N GLN A 199 4.69 19.21 -11.02
CA GLN A 199 5.82 18.57 -11.66
C GLN A 199 6.95 19.56 -11.93
N VAL A 200 8.13 19.30 -11.37
CA VAL A 200 9.31 20.16 -11.52
C VAL A 200 10.51 19.30 -11.92
N ASN A 201 11.18 19.67 -13.01
CA ASN A 201 12.39 19.00 -13.51
C ASN A 201 12.25 17.47 -13.68
N GLY A 202 11.07 17.00 -14.11
CA GLY A 202 10.81 15.56 -14.27
C GLY A 202 10.62 14.81 -12.94
N ALA A 203 10.32 15.51 -11.85
CA ALA A 203 9.91 14.90 -10.59
C ALA A 203 8.51 15.37 -10.20
N CYS A 204 7.68 14.44 -9.74
CA CYS A 204 6.40 14.72 -9.10
C CYS A 204 6.65 15.17 -7.66
N ILE A 205 6.11 16.32 -7.28
CA ILE A 205 6.27 16.93 -5.96
C ILE A 205 4.89 17.13 -5.34
N LEU A 206 4.66 16.42 -4.24
CA LEU A 206 3.51 16.64 -3.37
C LEU A 206 3.96 17.41 -2.13
N GLU A 207 3.45 18.62 -1.95
CA GLU A 207 3.67 19.44 -0.77
C GLU A 207 2.36 19.65 -0.03
N ILE A 208 2.38 19.40 1.28
CA ILE A 208 1.22 19.57 2.17
C ILE A 208 1.67 20.46 3.33
N THR A 209 0.98 21.57 3.52
CA THR A 209 1.26 22.54 4.58
C THR A 209 0.02 22.76 5.43
N ASP A 210 0.16 22.72 6.75
CA ASP A 210 -0.88 23.06 7.71
C ASP A 210 -0.45 24.25 8.58
N ASN A 211 -1.42 24.99 9.14
CA ASN A 211 -1.19 26.12 10.04
C ASN A 211 -1.35 25.76 11.53
N GLY A 212 -1.21 24.48 11.89
CA GLY A 212 -1.46 23.97 13.22
C GLY A 212 -0.40 24.30 14.26
N THR A 213 -0.39 23.54 15.36
CA THR A 213 0.53 23.74 16.48
C THR A 213 1.97 23.38 16.17
N GLY A 214 2.25 22.72 15.05
CA GLY A 214 3.60 22.24 14.71
C GLY A 214 4.22 21.34 15.79
N PHE A 215 5.47 20.94 15.59
CA PHE A 215 6.24 20.10 16.52
C PHE A 215 7.74 20.22 16.28
N ASN A 216 8.55 19.77 17.24
CA ASN A 216 9.99 19.66 17.06
C ASN A 216 10.32 18.35 16.32
N VAL A 217 10.90 18.47 15.12
CA VAL A 217 11.19 17.34 14.24
C VAL A 217 12.27 16.41 14.81
N GLU A 218 13.34 16.95 15.38
CA GLU A 218 14.45 16.17 15.96
C GLU A 218 13.98 15.35 17.16
N GLU A 219 13.15 15.97 18.01
CA GLU A 219 12.54 15.30 19.16
C GLU A 219 11.54 14.23 18.72
N ALA A 220 10.74 14.48 17.69
CA ALA A 220 9.79 13.51 17.17
C ALA A 220 10.50 12.29 16.56
N LEU A 221 11.60 12.49 15.82
CA LEU A 221 12.37 11.41 15.18
C LEU A 221 13.17 10.56 16.17
N SER A 222 13.56 11.12 17.33
CA SER A 222 14.33 10.41 18.37
C SER A 222 13.47 9.57 19.32
N ARG A 223 12.15 9.84 19.40
CA ARG A 223 11.21 9.11 20.25
C ARG A 223 10.53 7.95 19.51
N LYS A 224 10.11 6.91 20.24
CA LYS A 224 9.25 5.83 19.70
C LYS A 224 7.93 6.34 19.09
N SER A 225 7.46 7.53 19.45
CA SER A 225 6.30 8.19 18.84
C SER A 225 6.54 8.67 17.40
N GLY A 226 7.79 8.70 16.93
CA GLY A 226 8.16 9.07 15.56
C GLY A 226 7.94 7.99 14.50
N MET A 227 7.32 6.86 14.84
CA MET A 227 7.11 5.74 13.90
C MET A 227 6.43 6.18 12.60
N GLY A 228 5.44 7.09 12.66
CA GLY A 228 4.77 7.62 11.46
C GLY A 228 5.74 8.38 10.54
N LEU A 229 6.55 9.29 11.09
CA LEU A 229 7.54 10.03 10.30
C LEU A 229 8.61 9.11 9.70
N HIS A 230 9.04 8.10 10.47
CA HIS A 230 10.00 7.11 9.99
C HIS A 230 9.41 6.23 8.87
N ASN A 231 8.12 5.90 8.96
CA ASN A 231 7.40 5.17 7.93
C ASN A 231 7.24 6.00 6.66
N MET A 232 6.94 7.31 6.76
CA MET A 232 6.87 8.18 5.59
C MET A 232 8.19 8.22 4.82
N VAL A 233 9.31 8.35 5.53
CA VAL A 233 10.65 8.34 4.91
C VAL A 233 10.93 7.00 4.22
N LYS A 234 10.66 5.88 4.91
CA LYS A 234 10.86 4.53 4.35
C LYS A 234 9.98 4.27 3.13
N ARG A 235 8.70 4.59 3.20
CA ARG A 235 7.74 4.39 2.10
C ARG A 235 8.07 5.26 0.89
N SER A 236 8.53 6.49 1.11
CA SER A 236 9.02 7.35 0.03
C SER A 236 10.27 6.75 -0.64
N ALA A 237 11.18 6.16 0.13
CA ALA A 237 12.35 5.48 -0.42
C ALA A 237 11.98 4.23 -1.25
N MET A 238 10.90 3.51 -0.91
CA MET A 238 10.42 2.35 -1.69
C MET A 238 10.05 2.69 -3.13
N ILE A 239 9.70 3.95 -3.40
CA ILE A 239 9.34 4.46 -4.73
C ILE A 239 10.44 5.33 -5.34
N ASN A 240 11.68 5.19 -4.87
CA ASN A 240 12.85 6.00 -5.25
C ASN A 240 12.65 7.51 -4.99
N GLY A 241 11.74 7.87 -4.10
CA GLY A 241 11.45 9.23 -3.70
C GLY A 241 12.14 9.65 -2.41
N THR A 242 11.95 10.92 -2.05
CA THR A 242 12.43 11.51 -0.80
C THR A 242 11.28 12.19 -0.07
N ALA A 243 11.34 12.18 1.27
CA ALA A 243 10.41 12.93 2.11
C ALA A 243 11.19 13.94 2.96
N SER A 244 10.75 15.20 2.92
CA SER A 244 11.25 16.29 3.77
C SER A 244 10.14 16.75 4.69
N ILE A 245 10.43 16.83 5.99
CA ILE A 245 9.49 17.27 7.01
C ILE A 245 10.08 18.53 7.65
N ARG A 246 9.37 19.65 7.53
CA ARG A 246 9.69 20.90 8.20
C ARG A 246 8.55 21.23 9.14
N SER A 247 8.83 21.38 10.43
CA SER A 247 7.81 21.70 11.42
C SER A 247 8.40 22.64 12.44
N THR A 248 7.62 23.63 12.88
CA THR A 248 8.04 24.57 13.92
C THR A 248 6.92 24.69 14.95
N PRO A 249 7.17 24.45 16.24
CA PRO A 249 6.17 24.64 17.29
C PRO A 249 5.52 26.03 17.19
N GLY A 250 4.18 26.04 17.15
CA GLY A 250 3.32 27.21 17.01
C GLY A 250 3.14 27.75 15.59
N LYS A 251 3.77 27.17 14.56
CA LYS A 251 3.72 27.66 13.16
C LYS A 251 3.30 26.63 12.12
N GLY A 252 2.78 25.49 12.56
CA GLY A 252 2.35 24.40 11.67
C GLY A 252 3.48 23.53 11.16
N SER A 253 3.18 22.74 10.13
CA SER A 253 4.12 21.85 9.47
C SER A 253 3.97 21.84 7.96
N THR A 254 5.08 21.55 7.28
CA THR A 254 5.16 21.33 5.84
C THR A 254 5.84 20.00 5.59
N ILE A 255 5.17 19.12 4.86
CA ILE A 255 5.69 17.84 4.42
C ILE A 255 5.77 17.86 2.90
N THR A 256 6.96 17.60 2.36
CA THR A 256 7.23 17.56 0.92
C THR A 256 7.69 16.15 0.55
N ILE A 257 6.98 15.52 -0.38
CA ILE A 257 7.37 14.23 -0.98
C ILE A 257 7.74 14.49 -2.44
N GLN A 258 8.95 14.07 -2.82
CA GLN A 258 9.45 14.21 -4.18
C GLN A 258 9.74 12.83 -4.77
N ILE A 259 9.15 12.52 -5.92
CA ILE A 259 9.32 11.27 -6.65
C ILE A 259 9.87 11.56 -8.05
N PRO A 260 11.03 11.02 -8.45
CA PRO A 260 11.51 11.15 -9.82
C PRO A 260 10.65 10.32 -10.80
N ASN A 261 10.40 10.86 -12.00
CA ASN A 261 9.64 10.17 -13.06
C ASN A 261 10.41 9.05 -13.79
N LEU A 262 11.62 8.69 -13.33
CA LEU A 262 12.41 7.59 -13.89
C LEU A 262 12.07 6.25 -13.23
#